data_AF-A0A2M8PJC8-F1
#
_entry.id   AF-A0A2M8PJC8-F1
#
_cell.length_a   1.000
_cell.length_b   1.000
_cell.length_c   1.000
_cell.angle_alpha   90.00
_cell.angle_beta   90.00
_cell.angle_gamma   90.00
#
_symmetry.space_group_name_H-M   'P 1'
#
loop_
_entity.id
_entity.type
_entity.pdbx_description
1 polymer ?
#
loop_
_entity_poly.entity_id
_entity_poly.type
_entity_poly.pdbx_seq_one_letter_code
_entity_poly.pdbx_strand_id
1 'polypeptide(L)'
;MSNRVEIIVLPYQGLSAAQVQQNRSRYGDNGLKPPKRQPWWRQFLAKFADPVVRILIVAAAIAIAVGVVENNYAEGIGIIVAIILATSLAFINEYQASQEFD
;
A
#
# COMPACT_ATOMS: atom_id res chain seq x y z
N MET A 1 3.89 -41.44 35.20
CA MET A 1 4.62 -40.29 34.63
C MET A 1 4.07 -39.02 35.28
N SER A 2 4.74 -38.50 36.31
CA SER A 2 4.30 -37.33 37.09
C SER A 2 4.86 -36.07 36.45
N ASN A 3 4.00 -35.27 35.82
CA ASN A 3 4.36 -33.99 35.22
C ASN A 3 4.53 -32.95 36.35
N ARG A 4 5.78 -32.69 36.76
CA ARG A 4 6.08 -31.59 37.69
C ARG A 4 6.08 -30.30 36.90
N VAL A 5 5.06 -29.46 37.11
CA VAL A 5 5.07 -28.07 36.65
C VAL A 5 6.08 -27.33 37.51
N GLU A 6 7.24 -27.02 36.96
CA GLU A 6 8.21 -26.14 37.59
C GLU A 6 7.61 -24.74 37.66
N ILE A 7 7.28 -24.28 38.87
CA ILE A 7 6.84 -22.90 39.08
C ILE A 7 8.06 -22.01 38.90
N ILE A 8 8.10 -21.30 37.77
CA ILE A 8 9.14 -20.31 37.48
C ILE A 8 9.00 -19.18 38.52
N VAL A 9 9.89 -19.18 39.52
CA VAL A 9 9.99 -18.08 40.48
C VAL A 9 10.82 -16.98 39.82
N LEU A 10 10.16 -15.90 39.41
CA LEU A 10 10.86 -14.75 38.84
C LEU A 10 11.68 -14.06 39.95
N PRO A 11 12.94 -13.67 39.69
CA PRO A 11 13.81 -13.04 40.68
C PRO A 11 13.40 -11.60 41.07
N TYR A 12 12.32 -11.09 40.48
CA TYR A 12 11.77 -9.76 40.74
C TYR A 12 10.24 -9.79 40.68
N GLN A 13 9.60 -8.96 41.51
CA GLN A 13 8.16 -8.76 41.48
C GLN A 13 7.78 -7.83 40.31
N GLY A 14 6.72 -8.20 39.58
CA GLY A 14 6.18 -7.39 38.50
C GLY A 14 5.50 -6.11 39.00
N LEU A 15 5.07 -5.26 38.05
CA LEU A 15 4.38 -4.01 38.37
C LEU A 15 3.04 -4.27 39.05
N SER A 16 2.68 -3.42 40.01
CA SER A 16 1.35 -3.40 40.60
C SER A 16 0.30 -2.87 39.63
N ALA A 17 -0.98 -3.21 39.84
CA ALA A 17 -2.07 -2.71 39.02
C ALA A 17 -2.11 -1.16 38.95
N ALA A 18 -1.77 -0.49 40.05
CA ALA A 18 -1.67 0.97 40.10
C ALA A 18 -0.53 1.51 39.22
N GLN A 19 0.63 0.85 39.23
CA GLN A 19 1.78 1.21 38.37
C GLN A 19 1.46 0.96 36.89
N VAL A 20 0.75 -0.11 36.57
CA VAL A 20 0.28 -0.38 35.20
C VAL A 20 -0.65 0.73 34.72
N GLN A 21 -1.62 1.14 35.56
CA GLN A 21 -2.55 2.22 35.19
C GLN A 21 -1.82 3.56 35.01
N GLN A 22 -0.91 3.90 35.93
CA GLN A 22 -0.08 5.10 35.84
C GLN A 22 0.77 5.11 34.56
N ASN A 23 1.38 3.97 34.23
CA ASN A 23 2.19 3.82 33.03
C ASN A 23 1.35 3.94 31.74
N ARG A 24 0.15 3.36 31.69
CA ARG A 24 -0.76 3.53 30.54
C ARG A 24 -1.19 4.99 30.35
N SER A 25 -1.46 5.71 31.44
CA SER A 25 -1.76 7.14 31.36
C SER A 25 -0.58 7.99 30.89
N ARG A 26 0.66 7.59 31.23
CA ARG A 26 1.87 8.34 30.89
C ARG A 26 2.42 8.02 29.51
N TYR A 27 2.43 6.75 29.12
CA TYR A 27 3.08 6.26 27.90
C TYR A 27 2.07 5.87 26.81
N GLY A 28 0.78 5.79 27.15
CA GLY A 28 -0.25 5.24 26.27
C GLY A 28 -0.24 3.72 26.26
N ASP A 29 -1.15 3.15 25.47
CA ASP A 29 -1.16 1.72 25.22
C ASP A 29 -0.02 1.34 24.26
N ASN A 30 0.56 0.16 24.48
CA ASN A 30 1.56 -0.42 23.58
C ASN A 30 0.89 -0.99 22.33
N GLY A 31 0.31 -0.13 21.51
CA GLY A 31 -0.31 -0.45 20.25
C GLY A 31 0.22 0.45 19.13
N LEU A 32 0.61 -0.15 18.01
CA LEU A 32 0.91 0.60 16.80
C LEU A 32 -0.38 1.21 16.29
N LYS A 33 -0.44 2.54 16.15
CA LYS A 33 -1.57 3.20 15.50
C LYS A 33 -1.47 2.95 13.99
N PRO A 34 -2.44 2.29 13.36
CA PRO A 34 -2.38 2.08 11.92
C PRO A 34 -2.42 3.44 11.20
N PRO A 35 -1.56 3.65 10.20
CA PRO A 35 -1.58 4.87 9.42
C PRO A 35 -2.93 5.02 8.71
N LYS A 36 -3.42 6.26 8.58
CA LYS A 36 -4.66 6.51 7.85
C LYS A 36 -4.45 6.16 6.37
N ARG A 37 -5.13 5.11 5.88
CA ARG A 37 -5.09 4.71 4.48
C ARG A 37 -5.58 5.86 3.58
N GLN A 38 -4.82 6.15 2.52
CA GLN A 38 -5.29 7.06 1.48
C GLN A 38 -6.40 6.38 0.67
N PRO A 39 -7.38 7.14 0.13
CA PRO A 39 -8.40 6.54 -0.71
C PRO A 39 -7.79 5.96 -1.99
N TRP A 40 -8.32 4.82 -2.46
CA TRP A 40 -7.77 4.04 -3.58
C TRP A 40 -7.59 4.87 -4.86
N TRP A 41 -8.50 5.79 -5.16
CA TRP A 41 -8.43 6.64 -6.36
C TRP A 41 -7.23 7.60 -6.32
N ARG A 42 -6.85 8.06 -5.12
CA ARG A 42 -5.70 8.96 -4.94
C ARG A 42 -4.40 8.19 -5.08
N GLN A 43 -4.37 6.94 -4.61
CA GLN A 43 -3.25 6.04 -4.81
C GLN A 43 -3.09 5.67 -6.29
N PHE A 44 -4.19 5.40 -7.00
CA PHE A 44 -4.18 5.12 -8.44
C PHE A 44 -3.69 6.33 -9.25
N LEU A 45 -4.20 7.54 -8.96
CA LEU A 45 -3.75 8.76 -9.65
C LEU A 45 -2.26 9.05 -9.42
N ALA A 46 -1.70 8.65 -8.27
CA ALA A 46 -0.28 8.80 -8.03
C ALA A 46 0.60 8.01 -9.03
N LYS A 47 0.09 6.91 -9.62
CA LYS A 47 0.80 6.13 -10.65
C LYS A 47 1.08 6.92 -11.92
N PHE A 48 0.29 7.93 -12.23
CA PHE A 48 0.55 8.81 -13.38
C PHE A 48 1.77 9.73 -13.15
N ALA A 49 2.28 9.81 -11.92
CA ALA A 49 3.54 10.48 -11.63
C ALA A 49 4.78 9.60 -11.90
N ASP A 50 4.61 8.30 -12.09
CA ASP A 50 5.71 7.36 -12.29
C ASP A 50 6.42 7.65 -13.64
N PRO A 51 7.76 7.70 -13.69
CA PRO A 51 8.51 8.01 -14.90
C PRO A 51 8.15 7.11 -16.09
N VAL A 52 7.93 5.81 -15.84
CA VAL A 52 7.53 4.85 -16.87
C VAL A 52 6.17 5.19 -17.46
N VAL A 53 5.16 5.44 -16.62
CA VAL A 53 3.80 5.80 -17.07
C VAL A 53 3.83 7.12 -17.85
N ARG A 54 4.63 8.09 -17.42
CA ARG A 54 4.82 9.36 -18.14
C ARG A 54 5.39 9.15 -19.54
N ILE A 55 6.41 8.31 -19.69
CA ILE A 55 6.98 7.98 -21.01
C ILE A 55 5.91 7.36 -21.91
N LEU A 56 5.10 6.44 -21.37
CA LEU A 56 4.02 5.82 -22.14
C LEU A 56 2.94 6.82 -22.57
N ILE A 57 2.58 7.76 -21.70
CA ILE A 57 1.61 8.83 -22.04
C ILE A 57 2.16 9.73 -23.17
N VAL A 58 3.45 10.08 -23.13
CA VAL A 58 4.09 10.84 -24.21
C VAL A 58 4.07 10.04 -25.52
N ALA A 59 4.38 8.74 -25.48
CA ALA A 59 4.30 7.87 -26.65
C ALA A 59 2.86 7.79 -27.20
N ALA A 60 1.86 7.66 -26.33
CA ALA A 60 0.45 7.66 -26.71
C ALA A 60 0.05 8.99 -27.38
N ALA A 61 0.50 10.13 -26.84
CA ALA A 61 0.23 11.44 -27.42
C ALA A 61 0.83 11.58 -28.83
N ILE A 62 2.05 11.10 -29.05
CA ILE A 62 2.69 11.08 -30.37
C ILE A 62 1.92 10.18 -31.33
N ALA A 63 1.55 8.96 -30.92
CA ALA A 63 0.81 8.03 -31.75
C ALA A 63 -0.57 8.57 -32.16
N ILE A 64 -1.27 9.25 -31.25
CA ILE A 64 -2.54 9.92 -31.56
C ILE A 64 -2.31 11.06 -32.55
N ALA A 65 -1.26 11.87 -32.38
CA ALA A 65 -0.95 12.96 -33.30
C ALA A 65 -0.67 12.45 -34.73
N VAL A 66 0.08 11.36 -34.86
CA VAL A 66 0.31 10.67 -36.15
C VAL A 66 -1.00 10.11 -36.70
N GLY A 67 -1.79 9.43 -35.87
CA GLY A 67 -3.08 8.86 -36.25
C GLY A 67 -4.09 9.90 -36.75
N VAL A 68 -4.07 11.13 -36.23
CA VAL A 68 -4.87 12.25 -36.75
C VAL A 68 -4.45 12.63 -38.18
N VAL A 69 -3.14 12.66 -38.46
CA VAL A 69 -2.61 12.99 -39.79
C VAL A 69 -2.95 11.88 -40.80
N GLU A 70 -2.86 10.62 -40.37
CA GLU A 70 -3.09 9.45 -41.22
C GLU A 70 -4.57 9.00 -41.26
N ASN A 71 -5.47 9.65 -40.52
CA ASN A 71 -6.85 9.20 -40.26
C ASN A 71 -6.96 7.77 -39.70
N ASN A 72 -5.95 7.32 -38.98
CA ASN A 72 -5.88 5.99 -38.35
C ASN A 72 -5.76 6.10 -36.83
N TYR A 73 -6.90 6.06 -36.14
CA TYR A 73 -6.96 6.22 -34.68
C TYR A 73 -6.77 4.91 -33.90
N ALA A 74 -6.79 3.76 -34.57
CA ALA A 74 -6.81 2.45 -33.91
C ALA A 74 -5.55 2.21 -33.07
N GLU A 75 -4.39 2.64 -33.57
CA GLU A 75 -3.11 2.47 -32.87
C GLU A 75 -3.05 3.30 -31.57
N GLY A 76 -3.41 4.58 -31.63
CA GLY A 76 -3.45 5.46 -30.46
C GLY A 76 -4.40 4.94 -29.39
N ILE A 77 -5.57 4.44 -29.79
CA ILE A 77 -6.53 3.81 -28.87
C ILE A 77 -5.93 2.55 -28.23
N GLY A 78 -5.27 1.69 -29.02
CA GLY A 78 -4.62 0.48 -28.53
C GLY A 78 -3.56 0.78 -27.45
N ILE A 79 -2.75 1.81 -27.68
CA ILE A 79 -1.74 2.24 -26.71
C ILE A 79 -2.39 2.76 -25.42
N ILE A 80 -3.42 3.61 -25.51
CA ILE A 80 -4.15 4.10 -24.31
C ILE A 80 -4.70 2.92 -23.50
N VAL A 81 -5.34 1.95 -24.17
CA VAL A 81 -5.89 0.77 -23.52
C VAL A 81 -4.79 -0.04 -22.83
N ALA A 82 -3.66 -0.27 -23.50
CA ALA A 82 -2.51 -0.97 -22.92
C ALA A 82 -1.97 -0.27 -21.67
N ILE A 83 -1.86 1.07 -21.68
CA ILE A 83 -1.42 1.86 -20.53
C ILE A 83 -2.39 1.70 -19.35
N ILE A 84 -3.70 1.82 -19.60
CA ILE A 84 -4.72 1.68 -18.56
C ILE A 84 -4.66 0.28 -17.95
N LEU A 85 -4.57 -0.76 -18.77
CA LEU A 85 -4.47 -2.14 -18.30
C LEU A 85 -3.20 -2.37 -17.47
N ALA A 86 -2.04 -1.98 -17.99
CA ALA A 86 -0.77 -2.14 -17.30
C ALA A 86 -0.73 -1.40 -15.95
N THR A 87 -1.21 -0.15 -15.94
CA THR A 87 -1.27 0.68 -14.71
C THR A 87 -2.26 0.09 -13.71
N SER A 88 -3.40 -0.41 -14.17
CA SER A 88 -4.41 -1.04 -13.31
C SER A 88 -3.89 -2.34 -12.69
N LEU A 89 -3.23 -3.20 -13.47
CA LEU A 89 -2.64 -4.43 -12.96
C LEU A 89 -1.54 -4.14 -11.93
N ALA A 90 -0.66 -3.19 -12.22
CA ALA A 90 0.38 -2.77 -11.28
C ALA A 90 -0.22 -2.24 -9.97
N PHE A 91 -1.27 -1.41 -10.06
CA PHE A 91 -1.98 -0.90 -8.89
C PHE A 91 -2.67 -2.01 -8.08
N ILE A 92 -3.35 -2.95 -8.74
CA ILE A 92 -4.02 -4.07 -8.06
C ILE A 92 -2.98 -4.93 -7.31
N ASN A 93 -1.85 -5.23 -7.94
CA ASN A 93 -0.78 -6.01 -7.31
C ASN A 93 -0.24 -5.32 -6.04
N GLU A 94 0.01 -4.01 -6.12
CA GLU A 94 0.49 -3.23 -4.97
C GLU A 94 -0.58 -3.06 -3.89
N TYR A 95 -1.83 -2.85 -4.28
CA TYR A 95 -2.95 -2.71 -3.36
C TYR A 95 -3.25 -4.02 -2.61
N GLN A 96 -3.10 -5.16 -3.28
CA GLN A 96 -3.19 -6.47 -2.62
C GLN A 96 -2.02 -6.69 -1.65
N ALA A 97 -0.78 -6.43 -2.07
CA ALA A 97 0.39 -6.55 -1.20
C ALA A 97 0.31 -5.64 0.04
N SER A 98 -0.25 -4.43 -0.11
CA SER A 98 -0.39 -3.49 1.00
C SER A 98 -1.44 -3.94 2.03
N GLN A 99 -2.41 -4.78 1.65
CA GLN A 99 -3.42 -5.30 2.57
C GLN A 99 -2.91 -6.42 3.48
N GLU A 100 -1.76 -7.04 3.19
CA GLU A 100 -1.18 -8.10 4.02
C GLU A 100 -0.49 -7.54 5.28
N PHE A 101 -0.23 -6.22 5.34
CA PHE A 101 0.40 -5.56 6.48
C PHE A 101 -0.59 -4.97 7.50
N ASP A 102 -1.89 -5.10 7.24
CA ASP A 102 -2.99 -4.71 8.14
C ASP A 102 -3.65 -5.94 8.78
#